data_AF-A0A223AY15-F1
#
_entry.id   AF-A0A223AY15-F1
#
_cell.length_a   1.000
_cell.length_b   1.000
_cell.length_c   1.000
_cell.angle_alpha   90.00
_cell.angle_beta   90.00
_cell.angle_gamma   90.00
#
_symmetry.space_group_name_H-M   'P 1'
#
loop_
_entity.id
_entity.type
_entity.pdbx_description
1 polymer ?
#
loop_
_entity_poly.entity_id
_entity_poly.type
_entity_poly.pdbx_seq_one_letter_code
_entity_poly.pdbx_strand_id
1 'polypeptide(L)'
;MKIIIHDLPEEKLKTIYGITDNSLVITNNKKIKSCTGCFYCWTKNPGECRIKDGYDNLAELYSKVEKIIIISRCCYGSYSPFIKNVLDRSIPYLLPFFKIKNKKMHHTIRYKKNLYFEVYFYGEDIADEEKEIAKNMVKANCINLNVTNFTVSFLETIN
;
A
#
# COMPACT_ATOMS: atom_id res chain seq x y z
N MET A 1 -4.98 2.84 -15.67
CA MET A 1 -4.23 3.67 -14.71
C MET A 1 -3.76 2.80 -13.55
N LYS A 2 -2.51 2.98 -13.11
CA LYS A 2 -1.90 2.26 -11.97
C LYS A 2 -1.31 3.25 -10.96
N ILE A 3 -1.15 2.82 -9.71
CA ILE A 3 -0.34 3.55 -8.71
C ILE A 3 0.99 2.82 -8.53
N ILE A 4 2.08 3.58 -8.42
CA ILE A 4 3.38 3.10 -7.95
C ILE A 4 3.65 3.78 -6.61
N ILE A 5 3.82 2.99 -5.55
CA ILE A 5 4.16 3.46 -4.21
C ILE A 5 5.57 2.97 -3.91
N HIS A 6 6.51 3.89 -3.65
CA HIS A 6 7.89 3.48 -3.41
C HIS A 6 8.62 4.33 -2.36
N ASP A 7 9.62 3.72 -1.74
CA ASP A 7 10.57 4.36 -0.83
C ASP A 7 11.98 4.53 -1.44
N LEU A 8 12.13 4.26 -2.74
CA LEU A 8 13.39 4.48 -3.47
C LEU A 8 13.81 5.95 -3.49
N PRO A 9 15.13 6.20 -3.59
CA PRO A 9 15.64 7.50 -4.00
C PRO A 9 15.05 7.95 -5.34
N GLU A 10 14.83 9.25 -5.52
CA GLU A 10 14.16 9.81 -6.71
C GLU A 10 14.87 9.45 -8.02
N GLU A 11 16.20 9.42 -7.99
CA GLU A 11 17.05 9.14 -9.15
C GLU A 11 16.86 7.73 -9.72
N LYS A 12 16.40 6.77 -8.90
CA LYS A 12 16.27 5.37 -9.31
C LYS A 12 14.95 5.06 -10.00
N LEU A 13 13.87 5.79 -9.70
CA LEU A 13 12.53 5.46 -10.21
C LEU A 13 12.43 5.51 -11.75
N LYS A 14 13.03 6.56 -12.36
CA LYS A 14 12.97 6.77 -13.82
C LYS A 14 13.65 5.65 -14.60
N THR A 15 14.61 4.96 -13.98
CA THR A 15 15.43 3.93 -14.60
C THR A 15 14.77 2.55 -14.54
N ILE A 16 14.13 2.21 -13.41
CA ILE A 16 13.62 0.85 -13.15
C ILE A 16 12.23 0.64 -13.76
N TYR A 17 11.41 1.69 -13.74
CA TYR A 17 10.08 1.64 -14.30
C TYR A 17 10.01 2.70 -15.37
N GLY A 18 9.76 2.27 -16.61
CA GLY A 18 9.22 3.16 -17.64
C GLY A 18 7.92 3.72 -17.11
N ILE A 19 7.98 4.86 -16.42
CA ILE A 19 6.82 5.58 -15.93
C ILE A 19 6.07 5.99 -17.19
N THR A 20 5.02 5.25 -17.50
CA THR A 20 4.13 5.61 -18.58
C THR A 20 3.23 6.76 -18.12
N ASP A 21 2.75 7.57 -19.06
CA ASP A 21 1.83 8.71 -18.81
C ASP A 21 0.53 8.33 -18.07
N ASN A 22 0.26 7.03 -17.88
CA ASN A 22 -0.91 6.48 -17.21
C ASN A 22 -0.62 5.91 -15.79
N SER A 23 0.41 6.45 -15.12
CA SER A 23 0.85 6.04 -13.78
C SER A 23 0.81 7.20 -12.79
N LEU A 24 0.19 6.99 -11.64
CA LEU A 24 0.28 7.88 -10.47
C LEU A 24 1.42 7.40 -9.57
N VAL A 25 2.23 8.31 -9.06
CA VAL A 25 3.39 7.96 -8.22
C VAL A 25 3.21 8.53 -6.81
N ILE A 26 3.38 7.70 -5.79
CA ILE A 26 3.37 8.06 -4.38
C ILE A 26 4.79 7.80 -3.83
N THR A 27 5.49 8.88 -3.51
CA THR A 27 6.91 8.86 -3.11
C THR A 27 7.08 9.41 -1.72
N ASN A 28 8.24 9.19 -1.09
CA ASN A 28 8.59 9.71 0.23
C ASN A 28 9.07 11.18 0.22
N ASN A 29 8.69 11.98 -0.79
CA ASN A 29 9.18 13.36 -0.94
C ASN A 29 8.65 14.31 0.14
N LYS A 30 7.49 13.97 0.71
CA LYS A 30 6.91 14.65 1.86
C LYS A 30 6.93 13.73 3.06
N LYS A 31 7.18 14.28 4.25
CA LYS A 31 7.14 13.50 5.50
C LYS A 31 5.70 13.09 5.82
N ILE A 32 5.32 11.86 5.46
CA ILE A 32 4.03 11.29 5.85
C ILE A 32 3.99 11.10 7.38
N LYS A 33 2.94 11.61 8.02
CA LYS A 33 2.68 11.33 9.43
C LYS A 33 1.93 10.02 9.57
N SER A 34 2.22 9.29 10.65
CA SER A 34 1.55 8.04 10.98
C SER A 34 0.06 8.23 11.24
N CYS A 35 -0.71 7.17 10.93
CA CYS A 35 -2.13 7.13 11.25
C CYS A 35 -2.32 7.12 12.77
N THR A 36 -3.20 7.99 13.28
CA THR A 36 -3.48 8.10 14.72
C THR A 36 -4.75 7.37 15.15
N GLY A 37 -5.37 6.58 14.27
CA GLY A 37 -6.61 5.85 14.59
C GLY A 37 -7.81 6.75 14.93
N CYS A 38 -7.85 8.01 14.48
CA CYS A 38 -8.91 8.95 14.85
C CYS A 38 -10.26 8.71 14.14
N PHE A 39 -10.29 7.87 13.10
CA PHE A 39 -11.48 7.52 12.29
C PHE A 39 -12.24 8.70 11.66
N TYR A 40 -11.66 9.89 11.63
CA TYR A 40 -12.25 11.06 10.96
C TYR A 40 -12.54 10.77 9.48
N CYS A 41 -11.62 10.06 8.82
CA CYS A 41 -11.72 9.63 7.43
C CYS A 41 -12.82 8.58 7.16
N TRP A 42 -13.52 8.11 8.19
CA TRP A 42 -14.70 7.27 8.07
C TRP A 42 -15.98 7.95 8.51
N THR A 43 -15.90 8.89 9.45
CA THR A 43 -17.07 9.41 10.19
C THR A 43 -17.42 10.85 9.84
N LYS A 44 -16.42 11.71 9.62
CA LYS A 44 -16.61 13.15 9.44
C LYS A 44 -16.27 13.61 8.02
N ASN A 45 -15.27 12.99 7.40
CA ASN A 45 -14.95 13.22 5.99
C ASN A 45 -14.60 11.89 5.31
N PRO A 46 -15.61 11.09 4.92
CA PRO A 46 -15.40 9.75 4.40
C PRO A 46 -14.49 9.72 3.17
N GLY A 47 -13.39 8.96 3.24
CA GLY A 47 -12.44 8.82 2.14
C GLY A 47 -11.21 9.74 2.21
N GLU A 48 -11.18 10.71 3.12
CA GLU A 48 -10.12 11.71 3.17
C GLU A 48 -9.54 11.86 4.58
N CYS A 49 -8.21 11.83 4.70
CA CYS A 49 -7.54 12.00 5.99
C CYS A 49 -7.63 13.46 6.45
N ARG A 50 -7.84 13.66 7.76
CA ARG A 50 -7.74 15.01 8.37
C ARG A 50 -6.30 15.53 8.44
N ILE A 51 -5.31 14.65 8.31
CA ILE A 51 -3.90 15.02 8.38
C ILE A 51 -3.48 15.56 7.01
N LYS A 52 -3.36 16.88 6.89
CA LYS A 52 -3.02 17.59 5.64
C LYS A 52 -1.51 17.67 5.41
N ASP A 53 -0.90 16.53 5.10
CA ASP A 53 0.53 16.41 4.80
C ASP A 53 0.83 15.94 3.36
N GLY A 54 -0.19 15.98 2.48
CA GLY A 54 -0.07 15.59 1.07
C GLY A 54 -0.38 14.12 0.80
N TYR A 55 -0.77 13.35 1.83
CA TYR A 55 -1.22 11.95 1.72
C TYR A 55 -2.64 11.79 2.26
N ASP A 56 -3.46 12.83 2.17
CA ASP A 56 -4.82 12.85 2.69
C ASP A 56 -5.86 12.26 1.73
N ASN A 57 -5.56 12.18 0.44
CA ASN A 57 -6.45 11.66 -0.61
C ASN A 57 -6.17 10.20 -1.02
N LEU A 58 -5.40 9.44 -0.24
CA LEU A 58 -4.95 8.08 -0.62
C LEU A 58 -6.09 7.13 -1.02
N ALA A 59 -7.23 7.16 -0.31
CA ALA A 59 -8.36 6.30 -0.63
C ALA A 59 -9.06 6.69 -1.94
N GLU A 60 -9.06 7.97 -2.30
CA GLU A 60 -9.52 8.44 -3.60
C GLU A 60 -8.56 7.95 -4.71
N LEU A 61 -7.25 8.03 -4.49
CA LEU A 61 -6.29 7.51 -5.47
C LEU A 61 -6.49 6.01 -5.70
N TYR A 62 -6.66 5.23 -4.63
CA TYR A 62 -6.91 3.79 -4.71
C TYR A 62 -8.20 3.45 -5.48
N SER A 63 -9.24 4.28 -5.37
CA SER A 63 -10.51 4.03 -6.07
C SER A 63 -10.41 4.18 -7.59
N LYS A 64 -9.44 4.97 -8.07
CA LYS A 64 -9.24 5.29 -9.49
C LYS A 64 -8.43 4.25 -10.25
N VAL A 65 -7.80 3.29 -9.57
CA VAL A 65 -6.89 2.33 -10.22
C VAL A 65 -7.36 0.88 -10.07
N GLU A 66 -6.73 -0.03 -10.81
CA GLU A 66 -6.95 -1.49 -10.72
C GLU A 66 -5.68 -2.22 -10.29
N LYS A 67 -4.55 -1.53 -10.32
CA LYS A 67 -3.24 -2.07 -10.01
C LYS A 67 -2.46 -1.10 -9.14
N ILE A 68 -1.90 -1.62 -8.06
CA ILE A 68 -0.97 -0.93 -7.17
C ILE A 68 0.33 -1.72 -7.17
N ILE A 69 1.40 -1.05 -7.57
CA ILE A 69 2.76 -1.55 -7.47
C ILE A 69 3.37 -0.95 -6.21
N ILE A 70 3.91 -1.78 -5.34
CA ILE A 70 4.59 -1.37 -4.11
C ILE A 70 6.04 -1.80 -4.22
N ILE A 71 6.96 -0.84 -4.06
CA ILE A 71 8.40 -1.11 -4.00
C ILE A 71 8.87 -0.65 -2.62
N SER A 72 9.35 -1.58 -1.82
CA SER A 72 9.65 -1.32 -0.41
C SER A 72 10.95 -1.98 -0.03
N ARG A 73 11.75 -1.30 0.80
CA ARG A 73 12.78 -1.99 1.55
C ARG A 73 12.11 -3.04 2.44
N CYS A 74 12.65 -4.26 2.47
CA CYS A 74 12.23 -5.27 3.44
C CYS A 74 12.73 -4.85 4.83
N CYS A 75 11.83 -4.77 5.79
CA CYS A 75 12.15 -4.36 7.16
C CYS A 75 11.50 -5.35 8.13
N TYR A 76 12.29 -6.33 8.60
CA TYR A 76 11.85 -7.34 9.57
C TYR A 76 10.61 -8.12 9.08
N GLY A 77 10.61 -8.51 7.80
CA GLY A 77 9.52 -9.26 7.18
C GLY A 77 8.30 -8.39 6.88
N SER A 78 8.52 -7.09 6.68
CA SER A 78 7.47 -6.11 6.43
C SER A 78 7.95 -5.00 5.50
N TYR A 79 7.06 -4.04 5.24
CA TYR A 79 7.38 -2.85 4.47
C TYR A 79 8.21 -1.85 5.28
N SER A 80 8.84 -0.92 4.58
CA SER A 80 9.50 0.22 5.20
C SER A 80 8.48 1.13 5.92
N PRO A 81 8.94 1.97 6.85
CA PRO A 81 8.05 2.87 7.60
C PRO A 81 7.21 3.79 6.71
N PHE A 82 7.76 4.29 5.60
CA PHE A 82 7.02 5.13 4.65
C PHE A 82 5.86 4.36 4.02
N ILE A 83 6.14 3.20 3.42
CA ILE A 83 5.15 2.38 2.75
C ILE A 83 4.06 1.93 3.74
N LYS A 84 4.46 1.54 4.95
CA LYS A 84 3.52 1.16 6.01
C LYS A 84 2.58 2.31 6.38
N ASN A 85 3.07 3.54 6.48
CA ASN A 85 2.23 4.71 6.73
C ASN A 85 1.23 4.97 5.60
N VAL A 86 1.65 4.79 4.33
CA VAL A 86 0.75 4.90 3.18
C VAL A 86 -0.37 3.86 3.26
N LEU A 87 -0.03 2.60 3.52
CA LEU A 87 -1.01 1.52 3.68
C LEU A 87 -1.99 1.79 4.83
N ASP A 88 -1.50 2.19 6.00
CA ASP A 88 -2.33 2.48 7.17
C ASP A 88 -3.30 3.64 6.93
N ARG A 89 -2.85 4.67 6.21
CA ARG A 89 -3.67 5.83 5.87
C ARG A 89 -4.57 5.63 4.67
N SER A 90 -4.42 4.53 3.94
CA SER A 90 -5.30 4.13 2.84
C SER A 90 -6.57 3.38 3.29
N ILE A 91 -6.68 3.03 4.58
CA ILE A 91 -7.82 2.31 5.15
C ILE A 91 -9.22 2.88 4.82
N PRO A 92 -9.46 4.21 4.66
CA PRO A 92 -10.77 4.72 4.25
C PRO A 92 -11.19 4.35 2.82
N TYR A 93 -10.34 3.66 2.04
CA TYR A 93 -10.72 2.92 0.84
C TYR A 93 -11.81 1.87 1.14
N LEU A 94 -11.89 1.40 2.38
CA LEU A 94 -12.93 0.53 2.89
C LEU A 94 -14.02 1.32 3.62
N LEU A 95 -15.18 0.71 3.80
CA LEU A 95 -16.25 1.25 4.63
C LEU A 95 -15.99 0.92 6.11
N PRO A 96 -16.49 1.74 7.06
CA PRO A 96 -16.34 1.49 8.50
C PRO A 96 -17.16 0.30 9.00
N PHE A 97 -17.98 -0.35 8.15
CA PHE A 97 -18.78 -1.50 8.55
C PHE A 97 -17.98 -2.79 8.47
N PHE A 98 -18.25 -3.69 9.41
CA PHE A 98 -17.62 -4.99 9.48
C PHE A 98 -18.47 -6.07 8.83
N LYS A 99 -17.79 -7.11 8.35
CA LYS A 99 -18.37 -8.40 7.97
C LYS A 99 -17.47 -9.52 8.48
N ILE A 100 -18.07 -10.68 8.75
CA ILE A 100 -17.30 -11.89 9.01
C ILE A 100 -17.02 -12.58 7.67
N LYS A 101 -15.75 -12.84 7.38
CA LYS A 101 -15.31 -13.65 6.23
C LYS A 101 -14.27 -14.65 6.73
N ASN A 102 -14.45 -15.93 6.42
CA ASN A 102 -13.55 -17.01 6.86
C ASN A 102 -13.26 -16.99 8.37
N LYS A 103 -14.31 -16.83 9.20
CA LYS A 103 -14.22 -16.72 10.67
C LYS A 103 -13.38 -15.55 11.19
N LYS A 104 -13.09 -14.54 10.37
CA LYS A 104 -12.34 -13.34 10.72
C LYS A 104 -13.16 -12.08 10.44
N MET A 105 -12.96 -11.05 11.27
CA MET A 105 -13.57 -9.74 11.08
C MET A 105 -12.80 -8.95 10.02
N HIS A 106 -13.51 -8.44 9.02
CA HIS A 106 -12.96 -7.58 7.98
C HIS A 106 -13.89 -6.42 7.68
N HIS A 107 -13.34 -5.32 7.16
CA HIS A 107 -14.17 -4.23 6.68
C HIS A 107 -14.91 -4.60 5.37
N THR A 108 -16.04 -3.95 5.16
CA THR A 108 -16.80 -4.00 3.91
C THR A 108 -16.15 -3.09 2.86
N ILE A 109 -16.34 -3.40 1.59
CA ILE A 109 -15.74 -2.65 0.48
C ILE A 109 -16.54 -1.39 0.21
N ARG A 110 -15.86 -0.27 -0.05
CA ARG A 110 -16.48 0.97 -0.53
C ARG A 110 -16.73 0.92 -2.03
N TYR A 111 -15.75 0.42 -2.79
CA TYR A 111 -15.78 0.37 -4.25
C TYR A 111 -15.84 -1.08 -4.73
N LYS A 112 -16.78 -1.39 -5.63
CA LYS A 112 -16.90 -2.71 -6.26
C LYS A 112 -15.93 -2.81 -7.44
N LYS A 113 -14.64 -2.97 -7.14
CA LYS A 113 -13.57 -3.06 -8.14
C LYS A 113 -12.56 -4.13 -7.76
N ASN A 114 -11.96 -4.76 -8.75
CA ASN A 114 -10.87 -5.71 -8.56
C ASN A 114 -9.56 -4.94 -8.49
N LEU A 115 -8.96 -4.94 -7.30
CA LEU A 115 -7.66 -4.35 -7.06
C LEU A 115 -6.61 -5.46 -7.07
N TYR A 116 -5.51 -5.22 -7.78
CA TYR A 116 -4.35 -6.10 -7.89
C TYR A 116 -3.13 -5.47 -7.23
N PHE A 117 -2.41 -6.25 -6.43
CA PHE A 117 -1.16 -5.82 -5.78
C PHE A 117 0.04 -6.49 -6.43
N GLU A 118 1.08 -5.73 -6.70
CA GLU A 118 2.38 -6.24 -7.13
C GLU A 118 3.43 -5.66 -6.20
N VAL A 119 4.06 -6.50 -5.39
CA VAL A 119 4.95 -6.05 -4.32
C VAL A 119 6.38 -6.52 -4.58
N TYR A 120 7.31 -5.58 -4.62
CA TYR A 120 8.73 -5.81 -4.70
C TYR A 120 9.37 -5.41 -3.38
N PHE A 121 9.96 -6.38 -2.70
CA PHE A 121 10.83 -6.13 -1.57
C PHE A 121 12.28 -6.07 -2.03
N TYR A 122 13.04 -5.09 -1.52
CA TYR A 122 14.48 -5.06 -1.72
C TYR A 122 15.26 -5.00 -0.42
N GLY A 123 16.50 -5.49 -0.47
CA GLY A 123 17.43 -5.54 0.65
C GLY A 123 18.50 -6.58 0.41
N GLU A 124 19.71 -6.30 0.87
CA GLU A 124 20.81 -7.26 0.88
C GLU A 124 20.51 -8.35 1.93
N ASP A 125 20.78 -9.61 1.58
CA ASP A 125 20.74 -10.75 2.49
C ASP A 125 19.42 -10.95 3.27
N ILE A 126 18.26 -10.65 2.66
CA ILE A 126 16.96 -10.95 3.27
C ILE A 126 16.87 -12.47 3.52
N ALA A 127 16.82 -12.85 4.80
CA ALA A 127 16.72 -14.26 5.21
C ALA A 127 15.43 -14.89 4.67
N ASP A 128 15.46 -16.19 4.34
CA ASP A 128 14.28 -16.87 3.78
C ASP A 128 13.07 -16.87 4.73
N GLU A 129 13.31 -16.97 6.04
CA GLU A 129 12.27 -16.80 7.05
C GLU A 129 11.64 -15.40 6.96
N GLU A 130 12.46 -14.36 6.79
CA GLU A 130 11.99 -12.99 6.64
C GLU A 130 11.16 -12.81 5.35
N LYS A 131 11.56 -13.45 4.25
CA LYS A 131 10.79 -13.48 3.00
C LYS A 131 9.42 -14.13 3.19
N GLU A 132 9.34 -15.23 3.92
CA GLU A 132 8.06 -15.90 4.21
C GLU A 132 7.16 -15.04 5.11
N ILE A 133 7.72 -14.36 6.11
CA ILE A 133 6.98 -13.38 6.94
C ILE A 133 6.44 -12.25 6.05
N ALA A 134 7.26 -11.70 5.15
CA ALA A 134 6.85 -10.63 4.23
C ALA A 134 5.73 -11.06 3.28
N LYS A 135 5.82 -12.27 2.71
CA LYS A 135 4.73 -12.84 1.87
C LYS A 135 3.43 -12.96 2.66
N ASN A 136 3.50 -13.45 3.89
CA ASN A 136 2.33 -13.58 4.77
C ASN A 136 1.73 -12.22 5.15
N MET A 137 2.58 -11.22 5.41
CA MET A 137 2.17 -9.84 5.67
C MET A 137 1.41 -9.26 4.47
N VAL A 138 1.95 -9.36 3.26
CA VAL A 138 1.29 -8.89 2.03
C VAL A 138 -0.05 -9.60 1.84
N LYS A 139 -0.09 -10.93 2.00
CA LYS A 139 -1.32 -11.72 1.91
C LYS A 139 -2.39 -11.22 2.90
N ALA A 140 -2.02 -10.97 4.15
CA ALA A 140 -2.92 -10.44 5.17
C ALA A 140 -3.45 -9.05 4.81
N ASN A 141 -2.60 -8.15 4.32
CA ASN A 141 -3.03 -6.82 3.87
C ASN A 141 -3.96 -6.90 2.66
N CYS A 142 -3.67 -7.78 1.69
CA CYS A 142 -4.52 -7.99 0.53
C CYS A 142 -5.92 -8.47 0.94
N ILE A 143 -6.01 -9.41 1.89
CA ILE A 143 -7.30 -9.84 2.44
C ILE A 143 -8.05 -8.67 3.09
N ASN A 144 -7.35 -7.86 3.90
CA ASN A 144 -7.96 -6.71 4.58
C ASN A 144 -8.47 -5.65 3.61
N LEU A 145 -7.74 -5.38 2.52
CA LEU A 145 -8.11 -4.42 1.48
C LEU A 145 -9.05 -5.00 0.41
N ASN A 146 -9.47 -6.25 0.55
CA ASN A 146 -10.26 -6.99 -0.45
C ASN A 146 -9.62 -6.97 -1.85
N VAL A 147 -8.29 -7.09 -1.90
CA VAL A 147 -7.49 -7.27 -3.11
C VAL A 147 -7.68 -8.70 -3.60
N THR A 148 -7.93 -8.87 -4.90
CA THR A 148 -8.33 -10.16 -5.47
C THR A 148 -7.15 -11.05 -5.77
N ASN A 149 -6.04 -10.48 -6.23
CA ASN A 149 -4.82 -11.16 -6.62
C ASN A 149 -3.61 -10.31 -6.23
N PHE A 150 -2.50 -10.98 -5.88
CA PHE A 150 -1.25 -10.29 -5.60
C PHE A 150 -0.02 -11.13 -5.97
N THR A 151 1.08 -10.45 -6.27
CA THR A 151 2.41 -11.06 -6.40
C THR A 151 3.40 -10.44 -5.42
N VAL A 152 4.40 -11.23 -5.02
CA VAL A 152 5.49 -10.79 -4.16
C VAL A 152 6.81 -11.27 -4.77
N SER A 153 7.73 -10.35 -4.97
CA SER A 153 9.07 -10.61 -5.49
C SER A 153 10.12 -9.96 -4.58
N PHE A 154 11.31 -10.55 -4.55
CA PHE A 154 12.44 -10.08 -3.75
C PHE A 154 13.61 -9.75 -4.67
N LEU A 155 14.25 -8.62 -4.42
CA LEU A 155 15.37 -8.09 -5.21
C LEU A 155 16.54 -7.82 -4.27
N GLU A 156 17.73 -8.33 -4.57
CA GLU A 156 18.93 -8.03 -3.76
C GLU A 156 19.31 -6.56 -3.89
N THR A 157 19.35 -6.07 -5.13
CA THR A 157 19.63 -4.68 -5.45
C THR A 157 18.58 -4.12 -6.40
N ILE A 158 18.42 -2.82 -6.35
CA ILE A 158 17.59 -2.06 -7.27
C ILE A 158 18.53 -1.35 -8.23
N ASN A 159 18.77 -1.98 -9.37
CA ASN A 159 19.55 -1.43 -10.47
C ASN A 159 18.62 -1.02 -11.61
#